data_AF-A0A3S4W955-F1
#
_entry.id   AF-A0A3S4W955-F1
#
_cell.length_a   1.000
_cell.length_b   1.000
_cell.length_c   1.000
_cell.angle_alpha   90.00
_cell.angle_beta   90.00
_cell.angle_gamma   90.00
#
_symmetry.space_group_name_H-M   'P 1'
#
loop_
_entity.id
_entity.type
_entity.pdbx_description
1 polymer ?
#
loop_
_entity_poly.entity_id
_entity_poly.type
_entity_poly.pdbx_seq_one_letter_code
_entity_poly.pdbx_strand_id
1 'polypeptide(L)'
;MEDALFPEGKEQRIARRICADCRVRARCLAEALDNRIEWGVWGGMTERERRRLLRERPDVSNWRAVLGAESTKCRTAGGAAGRVQ
;
A
#
# COMPACT_ATOMS: atom_id res chain seq x y z
N MET A 1 -33.83 5.51 3.72
CA MET A 1 -33.38 4.68 2.59
C MET A 1 -32.07 5.23 2.00
N GLU A 2 -31.38 6.20 2.61
CA GLU A 2 -30.11 6.70 2.07
C GLU A 2 -29.08 6.89 3.18
N ASP A 3 -28.17 5.94 3.40
CA ASP A 3 -26.99 6.12 4.27
C ASP A 3 -25.79 5.25 3.83
N ALA A 4 -25.83 4.72 2.61
CA ALA A 4 -24.76 3.88 2.03
C ALA A 4 -23.96 4.61 0.95
N LEU A 5 -24.23 5.90 0.69
CA LEU A 5 -23.63 6.64 -0.41
C LEU A 5 -22.21 7.16 -0.09
N PHE A 6 -21.81 7.15 1.18
CA PHE A 6 -20.54 7.71 1.64
C PHE A 6 -19.89 6.80 2.70
N PRO A 7 -19.14 5.75 2.30
CA PRO A 7 -18.17 5.08 3.18
C PRO A 7 -16.97 6.01 3.44
N GLU A 8 -17.22 7.24 3.88
CA GLU A 8 -16.23 8.29 4.01
C GLU A 8 -15.58 8.21 5.39
N GLY A 9 -14.51 7.42 5.42
CA GLY A 9 -13.50 7.46 6.48
C GLY A 9 -13.47 6.23 7.38
N LYS A 10 -14.61 5.59 7.70
CA LYS A 10 -14.59 4.43 8.61
C LYS A 10 -13.94 3.21 7.97
N GLU A 11 -14.36 2.80 6.77
CA GLU A 11 -13.74 1.69 6.05
C GLU A 11 -12.30 1.99 5.63
N GLN A 12 -11.99 3.23 5.24
CA GLN A 12 -10.62 3.63 4.90
C GLN A 12 -9.69 3.54 6.11
N ARG A 13 -10.14 3.95 7.31
CA ARG A 13 -9.38 3.80 8.55
C ARG A 13 -9.19 2.33 8.95
N ILE A 14 -10.22 1.50 8.76
CA ILE A 14 -10.13 0.06 9.02
C ILE A 14 -9.12 -0.59 8.06
N ALA A 15 -9.23 -0.31 6.76
CA ALA A 15 -8.31 -0.82 5.75
C ALA A 15 -6.87 -0.36 6.02
N ARG A 16 -6.67 0.90 6.43
CA ARG A 16 -5.35 1.42 6.82
C ARG A 16 -4.78 0.66 8.02
N ARG A 17 -5.61 0.35 9.02
CA ARG A 17 -5.21 -0.44 10.19
C ARG A 17 -4.83 -1.87 9.82
N ILE A 18 -5.58 -2.51 8.91
CA ILE A 18 -5.27 -3.86 8.40
C ILE A 18 -3.96 -3.84 7.60
N CYS A 19 -3.76 -2.81 6.77
CA CYS A 19 -2.53 -2.66 5.99
C CYS A 19 -1.28 -2.44 6.87
N ALA A 20 -1.43 -1.92 8.09
CA ALA A 20 -0.31 -1.67 9.00
C ALA A 20 0.37 -2.97 9.47
N ASP A 21 -0.40 -4.05 9.62
CA ASP A 21 0.10 -5.37 10.02
C ASP A 21 0.57 -6.22 8.81
N CYS A 22 0.30 -5.76 7.59
CA CYS A 22 0.58 -6.52 6.39
C CYS A 22 2.07 -6.43 5.99
N ARG A 23 2.79 -7.56 6.07
CA ARG A 23 4.20 -7.69 5.64
C ARG A 23 4.49 -7.29 4.19
N VAL A 24 3.49 -7.35 3.31
CA VAL A 24 3.62 -7.01 1.88
C VAL A 24 3.17 -5.58 1.56
N ARG A 25 3.01 -4.69 2.54
CA ARG A 25 2.51 -3.31 2.28
C ARG A 25 3.27 -2.59 1.18
N ALA A 26 4.60 -2.76 1.15
CA ALA A 26 5.46 -2.11 0.15
C ALA A 26 5.23 -2.66 -1.26
N ARG A 27 5.09 -3.99 -1.39
CA ARG A 27 4.77 -4.63 -2.68
C ARG A 27 3.38 -4.24 -3.16
N CYS A 28 2.40 -4.22 -2.25
CA CYS A 28 1.03 -3.81 -2.54
C CYS A 28 0.96 -2.34 -2.99
N LEU A 29 1.69 -1.44 -2.31
CA LEU A 29 1.76 -0.04 -2.69
C LEU A 29 2.47 0.16 -4.03
N ALA A 30 3.59 -0.54 -4.26
CA ALA A 30 4.31 -0.48 -5.52
C ALA A 30 3.45 -0.95 -6.70
N GLU A 31 2.70 -2.03 -6.52
CA GLU A 31 1.78 -2.53 -7.54
C GLU A 31 0.65 -1.54 -7.84
N ALA A 32 0.15 -0.85 -6.81
CA ALA A 32 -0.89 0.15 -6.97
C ALA A 32 -0.38 1.43 -7.68
N LEU A 33 0.89 1.77 -7.49
CA LEU A 33 1.56 2.88 -8.18
C LEU A 33 1.92 2.51 -9.63
N ASP A 34 2.47 1.31 -9.85
CA ASP A 34 2.84 0.80 -11.18
C ASP A 34 1.60 0.68 -12.08
N ASN A 35 0.50 0.13 -11.57
CA ASN A 35 -0.76 -0.03 -12.32
C ASN A 35 -1.62 1.25 -12.35
N ARG A 36 -1.16 2.34 -11.73
CA ARG A 36 -1.90 3.61 -11.59
C ARG A 36 -3.33 3.43 -11.10
N ILE A 37 -3.51 2.54 -10.13
CA ILE A 37 -4.81 2.32 -9.51
C ILE A 37 -5.24 3.60 -8.81
N GLU A 38 -6.38 4.14 -9.21
CA GLU A 38 -6.85 5.46 -8.79
C GLU A 38 -7.82 5.43 -7.60
N TRP A 39 -8.23 4.24 -7.13
CA TRP A 39 -9.19 4.09 -6.03
C TRP A 39 -8.74 3.06 -4.98
N GLY A 40 -9.30 3.19 -3.77
CA GLY A 40 -9.09 2.28 -2.65
C GLY A 40 -7.84 2.53 -1.80
N VAL A 41 -7.67 1.72 -0.76
CA VAL A 41 -6.52 1.77 0.16
C VAL A 41 -5.54 0.67 -0.20
N TRP A 42 -4.28 1.03 -0.49
CA TRP A 42 -3.24 0.05 -0.84
C TRP A 42 -1.99 0.32 -0.02
N GLY A 43 -1.44 -0.72 0.61
CA GLY A 43 -0.24 -0.61 1.43
C GLY A 43 -0.32 0.41 2.58
N GLY A 44 -1.52 0.78 3.01
CA GLY A 44 -1.75 1.79 4.05
C GLY A 44 -1.80 3.24 3.55
N MET A 45 -1.76 3.47 2.24
CA MET A 45 -2.00 4.77 1.62
C MET A 45 -3.37 4.81 0.95
N THR A 46 -4.07 5.92 1.20
CA THR A 46 -5.30 6.28 0.50
C THR A 46 -4.99 6.80 -0.91
N GLU A 47 -6.01 6.85 -1.76
CA GLU A 47 -5.94 7.49 -3.08
C GLU A 47 -5.32 8.90 -3.01
N ARG A 48 -5.77 9.73 -2.06
CA ARG A 48 -5.31 11.11 -1.89
C ARG A 48 -3.81 11.19 -1.65
N GLU A 49 -3.30 10.33 -0.76
CA GLU A 49 -1.86 10.26 -0.45
C GLU A 49 -1.07 9.77 -1.66
N ARG A 50 -1.59 8.81 -2.44
CA ARG A 50 -0.93 8.32 -3.66
C ARG A 50 -0.86 9.36 -4.77
N ARG A 51 -1.97 10.06 -5.02
CA ARG A 51 -2.01 11.12 -6.04
C ARG A 51 -1.09 12.29 -5.66
N ARG A 52 -0.91 12.56 -4.36
CA ARG A 52 0.11 13.50 -3.89
C ARG A 52 1.52 12.98 -4.18
N LEU A 53 1.82 11.72 -3.86
CA LEU A 53 3.12 11.11 -4.10
C LEU A 53 3.54 11.14 -5.58
N LEU A 54 2.61 10.82 -6.49
CA LEU A 54 2.83 10.88 -7.93
C LEU A 54 3.09 12.30 -8.45
N ARG A 55 2.54 13.34 -7.79
CA ARG A 55 2.83 14.73 -8.12
C ARG A 55 4.17 15.21 -7.57
N GLU A 56 4.54 14.75 -6.38
CA GLU A 56 5.79 15.14 -5.72
C GLU A 56 7.01 14.44 -6.35
N ARG A 57 6.83 13.24 -6.93
CA ARG A 57 7.91 12.46 -7.53
C ARG A 57 7.56 11.95 -8.94
N PRO A 58 7.56 12.83 -9.95
CA PRO A 58 7.38 12.43 -11.34
C PRO A 58 8.60 11.69 -11.92
N ASP A 59 9.74 11.72 -11.23
CA ASP A 59 11.02 11.12 -11.62
C ASP A 59 11.12 9.60 -11.36
N VAL A 60 10.19 9.03 -10.58
CA VAL A 60 10.26 7.63 -10.17
C VAL A 60 9.53 6.73 -11.18
N SER A 61 10.29 6.12 -12.07
CA SER A 61 9.80 5.18 -13.08
C SER A 61 9.60 3.74 -12.55
N ASN A 62 10.14 3.39 -11.38
CA ASN A 62 10.02 2.06 -10.80
C ASN A 62 9.75 2.10 -9.29
N TRP A 63 8.47 1.97 -8.91
CA TRP A 63 8.06 2.05 -7.51
C TRP A 63 8.37 0.77 -6.73
N ARG A 64 8.48 -0.37 -7.40
CA ARG A 64 8.91 -1.64 -6.80
C ARG A 64 10.34 -1.57 -6.24
N ALA A 65 11.27 -0.95 -6.95
CA ALA A 65 12.64 -0.78 -6.50
C ALA A 65 12.72 0.18 -5.30
N VAL A 66 12.00 1.30 -5.37
CA VAL A 66 12.00 2.34 -4.31
C VAL A 66 11.38 1.83 -3.01
N LEU A 67 10.20 1.18 -3.09
CA LEU A 67 9.48 0.72 -1.91
C LEU A 67 9.94 -0.67 -1.43
N GLY A 68 10.48 -1.51 -2.31
CA GLY A 68 11.05 -2.81 -1.99
C GLY A 68 12.25 -2.72 -1.05
N ALA A 69 13.04 -1.65 -1.13
CA ALA A 69 14.15 -1.42 -0.23
C ALA A 69 13.70 -1.16 1.23
N GLU A 70 12.58 -0.46 1.43
CA GLU A 70 12.05 -0.13 2.78
C GLU A 70 11.38 -1.32 3.50
N SER A 71 10.87 -2.31 2.76
CA SER A 71 10.19 -3.48 3.35
C SER A 71 11.14 -4.51 3.97
N THR A 72 12.44 -4.42 3.69
CA THR A 72 13.49 -5.23 4.32
C THR A 72 13.60 -4.97 5.84
N LYS A 73 12.97 -3.91 6.34
CA LYS A 73 12.86 -3.66 7.79
C LYS A 73 11.63 -4.33 8.41
N CYS A 74 11.37 -5.59 8.08
CA CYS A 74 10.67 -6.52 8.97
C CYS A 74 11.67 -7.51 9.56
N ARG A 75 12.65 -7.01 10.33
CA ARG A 75 13.38 -7.89 11.23
C ARG A 75 12.42 -8.30 12.34
N THR A 76 12.11 -9.59 12.31
CA THR A 76 11.51 -10.46 13.34
C THR A 76 10.04 -10.24 13.70
N ALA A 77 9.17 -10.83 12.89
CA ALA A 77 8.05 -11.62 13.40
C ALA A 77 7.78 -12.80 12.45
N GLY A 78 8.30 -13.98 12.81
CA GLY A 78 7.71 -15.29 12.53
C GLY A 78 7.65 -15.81 11.08
N GLY A 79 8.49 -16.80 10.79
CA GLY A 79 8.02 -18.03 10.14
C GLY A 79 8.19 -18.19 8.62
N ALA A 80 9.02 -19.18 8.27
CA ALA A 80 9.05 -19.93 7.01
C ALA A 80 9.48 -19.19 5.73
N ALA A 81 10.79 -19.02 5.58
CA ALA A 81 11.42 -19.11 4.27
C ALA A 81 11.46 -20.60 3.87
N GLY A 82 10.40 -21.07 3.22
CA GLY A 82 10.43 -22.33 2.49
C GLY A 82 11.45 -22.21 1.36
N ARG A 83 12.54 -22.94 1.49
CA ARG A 83 13.56 -23.17 0.45
C ARG A 83 12.86 -23.79 -0.76
N VAL A 84 12.81 -23.08 -1.88
CA VAL A 84 12.53 -23.69 -3.18
C VAL A 84 13.78 -24.47 -3.59
N GLN A 85 13.64 -25.80 -3.69
CA GLN A 85 14.53 -26.67 -4.47
C GLN A 85 13.93 -26.81 -5.86
#